data_AF-A0A538A4S7-F1
#
_entry.id   AF-A0A538A4S7-F1
#
_cell.length_a   1.000
_cell.length_b   1.000
_cell.length_c   1.000
_cell.angle_alpha   90.00
_cell.angle_beta   90.00
_cell.angle_gamma   90.00
#
_symmetry.space_group_name_H-M   'P 1'
#
loop_
_entity.id
_entity.type
_entity.pdbx_description
1 polymer ?
#
loop_
_entity_poly.entity_id
_entity_poly.type
_entity_poly.pdbx_seq_one_letter_code
_entity_poly.pdbx_strand_id
1 'polypeptide(L)'
;MVAEVRGTGDSHGTFGLFDPVQGRDGAHLVRWASDLPNSNGKVGLYGPSYMGIDQFLTAENLGPHSPLRALFPIVAANDIYRDTAFMGGIPDGEFDLLVVFTIFGGLHIINPAIENPTDLADLIKVESEHVPGLLSYNAKQTINVLTGGNQPYAGRYWRQRSPRSMLDSVVRNRISSAVGR
;
A
#
# COMPACT_ATOMS: atom_id res chain seq x y z
N MET A 1 9.62 5.55 -12.49
CA MET A 1 8.19 5.96 -12.45
C MET A 1 7.81 6.15 -11.00
N VAL A 2 6.84 7.03 -10.74
CA VAL A 2 6.12 7.11 -9.47
C VAL A 2 4.67 6.74 -9.79
N ALA A 3 4.02 6.01 -8.90
CA ALA A 3 2.64 5.59 -9.08
C ALA A 3 1.86 5.94 -7.83
N GLU A 4 0.62 6.34 -8.05
CA GLU A 4 -0.31 6.63 -6.97
C GLU A 4 -1.02 5.34 -6.57
N VAL A 5 -1.30 5.22 -5.27
CA VAL A 5 -1.99 4.05 -4.75
C VAL A 5 -3.46 4.14 -5.17
N ARG A 6 -4.07 2.99 -5.47
CA ARG A 6 -5.51 2.88 -5.71
C ARG A 6 -6.32 3.65 -4.65
N GLY A 7 -7.23 4.51 -5.10
CA GLY A 7 -8.07 5.33 -4.22
C GLY A 7 -7.37 6.57 -3.66
N THR A 8 -6.25 6.99 -4.27
CA THR A 8 -5.46 8.17 -3.91
C THR A 8 -5.06 8.91 -5.20
N GLY A 9 -4.84 10.23 -5.15
CA GLY A 9 -4.45 10.95 -6.35
C GLY A 9 -5.54 10.94 -7.42
N ASP A 10 -5.14 10.74 -8.67
CA ASP A 10 -6.05 10.45 -9.80
C ASP A 10 -6.31 8.95 -9.99
N SER A 11 -5.77 8.09 -9.12
CA SER A 11 -5.96 6.64 -9.23
C SER A 11 -7.31 6.18 -8.70
N HIS A 12 -8.20 5.79 -9.63
CA HIS A 12 -9.50 5.17 -9.36
C HIS A 12 -9.50 4.05 -8.31
N GLY A 13 -10.68 3.80 -7.75
CA GLY A 13 -10.97 2.73 -6.80
C GLY A 13 -11.02 3.21 -5.35
N THR A 14 -10.88 2.27 -4.40
CA THR A 14 -10.98 2.58 -2.98
C THR A 14 -9.67 2.28 -2.27
N PHE A 15 -9.29 3.19 -1.38
CA PHE A 15 -8.13 3.02 -0.52
C PHE A 15 -8.45 2.11 0.67
N GLY A 16 -7.47 1.29 1.04
CA GLY A 16 -7.44 0.57 2.30
C GLY A 16 -5.99 0.32 2.69
N LEU A 17 -5.63 0.57 3.94
CA LEU A 17 -4.23 0.52 4.40
C LEU A 17 -3.60 -0.84 4.08
N PHE A 18 -2.54 -0.82 3.26
CA PHE A 18 -1.79 -1.99 2.81
C PHE A 18 -2.68 -3.12 2.29
N ASP A 19 -3.83 -2.80 1.68
CA ASP A 19 -4.77 -3.81 1.22
C ASP A 19 -4.08 -4.75 0.21
N PRO A 20 -4.27 -6.08 0.29
CA PRO A 20 -3.67 -7.03 -0.65
C PRO A 20 -3.91 -6.73 -2.13
N VAL A 21 -4.93 -5.94 -2.49
CA VAL A 21 -5.10 -5.45 -3.86
C VAL A 21 -3.93 -4.59 -4.34
N GLN A 22 -3.32 -3.79 -3.47
CA GLN A 22 -2.20 -2.92 -3.81
C GLN A 22 -0.98 -3.72 -4.30
N GLY A 23 -0.76 -4.92 -3.75
CA GLY A 23 0.28 -5.82 -4.25
C GLY A 23 0.02 -6.32 -5.68
N ARG A 24 -1.25 -6.53 -6.06
CA ARG A 24 -1.62 -6.88 -7.45
C ARG A 24 -1.43 -5.70 -8.39
N ASP A 25 -1.79 -4.50 -7.95
CA ASP A 25 -1.59 -3.26 -8.69
C ASP A 25 -0.09 -3.03 -8.95
N GLY A 26 0.75 -3.17 -7.91
CA GLY A 26 2.21 -3.10 -8.04
C GLY A 26 2.77 -4.17 -8.98
N ALA A 27 2.28 -5.41 -8.92
CA ALA A 27 2.72 -6.47 -9.82
C ALA A 27 2.33 -6.20 -11.29
N HIS A 28 1.20 -5.54 -11.53
CA HIS A 28 0.82 -5.07 -12.87
C HIS A 28 1.76 -3.96 -13.35
N LEU A 29 2.02 -2.95 -12.52
CA LEU A 29 2.93 -1.85 -12.83
C LEU A 29 4.35 -2.32 -13.11
N VAL A 30 4.86 -3.30 -12.37
CA VAL A 30 6.17 -3.91 -12.60
C VAL A 30 6.26 -4.56 -13.99
N ARG A 31 5.23 -5.27 -14.44
CA ARG A 31 5.20 -5.87 -15.78
C ARG A 31 5.05 -4.82 -16.88
N TRP A 32 4.15 -3.85 -16.67
CA TRP A 32 4.00 -2.74 -17.61
C TRP A 32 5.31 -1.96 -17.78
N ALA A 33 6.00 -1.65 -16.68
CA ALA A 33 7.28 -0.94 -16.72
C ALA A 33 8.42 -1.74 -17.38
N SER A 34 8.38 -3.08 -17.32
CA SER A 34 9.37 -3.90 -18.02
C SER A 34 9.26 -3.83 -19.55
N ASP A 35 8.08 -3.45 -20.05
CA ASP A 35 7.75 -3.51 -21.48
C ASP A 35 7.79 -2.12 -22.17
N LEU A 36 8.13 -1.06 -21.43
CA LEU A 36 8.24 0.28 -21.99
C LEU A 36 9.36 0.39 -23.04
N PRO A 37 9.24 1.25 -24.07
CA PRO A 37 10.19 1.35 -25.19
C PRO A 37 11.67 1.64 -24.85
N ASN A 38 11.98 2.03 -23.61
CA ASN A 38 13.34 2.27 -23.12
C ASN A 38 13.70 1.42 -21.89
N SER A 39 12.90 0.39 -21.61
CA SER A 39 13.15 -0.55 -20.53
C SER A 39 14.16 -1.60 -20.98
N ASN A 40 15.07 -1.98 -20.10
CA ASN A 40 15.94 -3.13 -20.30
C ASN A 40 15.30 -4.44 -19.78
N GLY A 41 13.98 -4.43 -19.51
CA GLY A 41 13.22 -5.55 -18.99
C GLY A 41 13.46 -5.88 -17.51
N LYS A 42 14.26 -5.08 -16.79
CA LYS A 42 14.54 -5.27 -15.36
C LYS A 42 13.98 -4.10 -14.57
N VAL A 43 13.23 -4.41 -13.51
CA VAL A 43 12.60 -3.42 -12.64
C VAL A 43 13.17 -3.53 -11.23
N GLY A 44 13.43 -2.39 -10.60
CA GLY A 44 13.73 -2.28 -9.17
C GLY A 44 12.71 -1.37 -8.51
N LEU A 45 12.38 -1.66 -7.25
CA LEU A 45 11.52 -0.81 -6.42
C LEU A 45 12.38 -0.12 -5.36
N TYR A 46 12.04 1.13 -5.05
CA TYR A 46 12.76 1.98 -4.12
C TYR A 46 11.79 2.90 -3.41
N GLY A 47 11.99 3.10 -2.11
CA GLY A 47 11.23 4.11 -1.39
C GLY A 47 11.19 3.92 0.13
N PRO A 48 11.03 5.02 0.90
CA PRO A 48 10.79 4.96 2.33
C PRO A 48 9.38 4.57 2.75
N SER A 49 9.27 4.07 3.98
CA SER A 49 8.02 3.93 4.74
C SER A 49 6.95 3.15 3.97
N TYR A 50 5.80 3.76 3.65
CA TYR A 50 4.71 3.15 2.89
C TYR A 50 5.22 2.53 1.57
N MET A 51 6.02 3.29 0.82
CA MET A 51 6.61 2.81 -0.44
C MET A 51 7.60 1.66 -0.23
N GLY A 52 8.17 1.53 0.97
CA GLY A 52 9.01 0.39 1.35
C GLY A 52 8.18 -0.86 1.63
N ILE A 53 7.05 -0.71 2.31
CA ILE A 53 6.11 -1.82 2.60
C ILE A 53 5.46 -2.33 1.31
N ASP A 54 5.08 -1.42 0.40
CA ASP A 54 4.49 -1.76 -0.90
C ASP A 54 5.39 -2.63 -1.78
N GLN A 55 6.71 -2.56 -1.59
CA GLN A 55 7.64 -3.42 -2.33
C GLN A 55 7.45 -4.88 -1.99
N PHE A 56 7.18 -5.19 -0.71
CA PHE A 56 6.92 -6.56 -0.25
C PHE A 56 5.56 -7.06 -0.72
N LEU A 57 4.53 -6.22 -0.64
CA LEU A 57 3.20 -6.51 -1.20
C LEU A 57 3.29 -6.82 -2.69
N THR A 58 4.05 -6.02 -3.43
CA THR A 58 4.28 -6.20 -4.86
C THR A 58 5.03 -7.51 -5.15
N ALA A 59 6.11 -7.79 -4.41
CA ALA A 59 6.92 -8.98 -4.60
C ALA A 59 6.16 -10.28 -4.30
N GLU A 60 5.26 -10.27 -3.30
CA GLU A 60 4.38 -11.41 -2.97
C GLU A 60 3.46 -11.81 -4.14
N ASN A 61 3.07 -10.84 -4.97
CA ASN A 61 2.17 -11.04 -6.12
C ASN A 61 2.92 -11.33 -7.44
N LEU A 62 4.24 -11.51 -7.37
CA LEU A 62 5.07 -11.86 -8.50
C LEU A 62 5.57 -13.30 -8.37
N GLY A 63 5.68 -13.99 -9.51
CA GLY A 63 6.15 -15.36 -9.57
C GLY A 63 7.64 -15.47 -9.94
N PRO A 64 8.14 -16.71 -10.02
CA PRO A 64 9.44 -16.99 -10.63
C PRO A 64 9.51 -16.39 -12.03
N HIS A 65 10.67 -15.85 -12.39
CA HIS A 65 10.92 -15.15 -13.66
C HIS A 65 10.27 -13.76 -13.83
N SER A 66 9.70 -13.18 -12.77
CA SER A 66 9.25 -11.79 -12.85
C SER A 66 10.40 -10.82 -13.25
N PRO A 67 10.07 -9.66 -13.85
CA PRO A 67 11.06 -8.65 -14.20
C PRO A 67 11.60 -7.90 -12.96
N LEU A 68 11.02 -8.11 -11.78
CA LEU A 68 11.48 -7.51 -10.53
C LEU A 68 12.82 -8.14 -10.10
N ARG A 69 13.86 -7.31 -10.00
CA ARG A 69 15.23 -7.76 -9.66
C ARG A 69 15.72 -7.27 -8.31
N ALA A 70 15.22 -6.13 -7.84
CA ALA A 70 15.68 -5.55 -6.59
C ALA A 70 14.58 -4.81 -5.83
N LEU A 71 14.63 -4.93 -4.50
CA LEU A 71 13.90 -4.09 -3.54
C LEU A 71 14.89 -3.25 -2.74
N PHE A 72 14.59 -1.96 -2.63
CA PHE A 72 15.27 -1.01 -1.75
C PHE A 72 14.23 -0.37 -0.80
N PRO A 73 13.73 -1.14 0.19
CA PRO A 73 12.82 -0.63 1.20
C PRO A 73 13.59 0.16 2.26
N ILE A 74 13.24 1.43 2.47
CA ILE A 74 13.87 2.28 3.48
C ILE A 74 12.88 2.46 4.64
N VAL A 75 13.32 2.28 5.89
CA VAL A 75 12.47 2.46 7.10
C VAL A 75 11.08 1.78 7.01
N ALA A 76 11.00 0.61 6.37
CA ALA A 76 9.76 -0.14 6.22
C ALA A 76 9.44 -0.95 7.48
N ALA A 77 8.19 -0.87 7.96
CA ALA A 77 7.70 -1.72 9.03
C ALA A 77 7.70 -3.20 8.59
N ASN A 78 7.88 -4.12 9.53
CA ASN A 78 7.92 -5.56 9.25
C ASN A 78 6.65 -6.30 9.72
N ASP A 79 6.07 -5.86 10.83
CA ASP A 79 4.81 -6.32 11.40
C ASP A 79 3.86 -5.14 11.60
N ILE A 80 2.94 -4.90 10.66
CA ILE A 80 2.03 -3.74 10.69
C ILE A 80 1.19 -3.71 11.97
N TYR A 81 0.87 -4.86 12.57
CA TYR A 81 0.15 -4.84 13.84
C TYR A 81 0.99 -4.23 14.96
N ARG A 82 2.27 -4.61 15.08
CA ARG A 82 3.13 -4.25 16.22
C ARG A 82 3.93 -2.97 16.01
N ASP A 83 4.26 -2.69 14.76
CA ASP A 83 5.16 -1.61 14.39
C ASP A 83 4.40 -0.32 14.06
N THR A 84 3.09 -0.41 13.77
CA THR A 84 2.29 0.76 13.37
C THR A 84 0.90 0.81 14.00
N ALA A 85 0.09 -0.26 13.94
CA ALA A 85 -1.33 -0.15 14.30
C ALA A 85 -1.59 -0.28 15.82
N PHE A 86 -0.77 -1.04 16.54
CA PHE A 86 -0.92 -1.26 17.97
C PHE A 86 0.44 -1.24 18.68
N MET A 87 0.52 -0.50 19.78
CA MET A 87 1.65 -0.54 20.70
C MET A 87 1.26 -1.34 21.96
N GLY A 88 1.85 -2.52 22.13
CA GLY A 88 1.55 -3.37 23.29
C GLY A 88 0.10 -3.87 23.36
N GLY A 89 -0.61 -3.89 22.22
CA GLY A 89 -2.03 -4.27 22.15
C GLY A 89 -3.02 -3.11 22.35
N ILE A 90 -2.51 -1.89 22.54
CA ILE A 90 -3.31 -0.65 22.57
C ILE A 90 -3.22 -0.01 21.17
N PRO A 91 -4.34 0.42 20.55
CA PRO A 91 -4.30 1.13 19.28
C PRO A 91 -3.34 2.32 19.33
N ASP A 92 -2.46 2.43 18.35
CA ASP A 92 -1.58 3.59 18.21
C ASP A 92 -2.41 4.77 17.70
N GLY A 93 -2.93 5.55 18.65
CA GLY A 93 -3.74 6.72 18.34
C GLY A 93 -2.99 7.79 17.55
N GLU A 94 -1.66 7.87 17.65
CA GLU A 94 -0.87 8.87 16.89
C GLU A 94 -0.74 8.45 15.43
N PHE A 95 -0.38 7.18 15.16
CA PHE A 95 -0.33 6.66 13.80
C PHE A 95 -1.71 6.69 13.13
N ASP A 96 -2.75 6.23 13.83
CA ASP A 96 -4.11 6.24 13.30
C ASP A 96 -4.59 7.69 13.07
N LEU A 97 -4.55 8.59 14.06
CA LEU A 97 -5.05 9.98 13.93
C LEU A 97 -4.23 10.87 13.01
N LEU A 98 -2.91 10.76 13.01
CA LEU A 98 -2.06 11.66 12.22
C LEU A 98 -1.86 11.13 10.81
N VAL A 99 -1.48 9.87 10.65
CA VAL A 99 -1.09 9.33 9.34
C VAL A 99 -2.32 8.87 8.57
N VAL A 100 -3.22 8.12 9.22
CA VAL A 100 -4.39 7.55 8.54
C VAL A 100 -5.52 8.57 8.39
N PHE A 101 -5.85 9.33 9.43
CA PHE A 101 -6.94 10.31 9.37
C PHE A 101 -6.56 11.63 8.69
N THR A 102 -5.36 12.17 8.95
CA THR A 102 -5.00 13.53 8.48
C THR A 102 -4.27 13.50 7.14
N ILE A 103 -3.17 12.73 7.02
CA ILE A 103 -2.34 12.72 5.81
C ILE A 103 -3.03 12.00 4.66
N PHE A 104 -3.41 10.73 4.82
CA PHE A 104 -4.09 10.00 3.74
C PHE A 104 -5.48 10.57 3.44
N GLY A 105 -6.21 11.02 4.47
CA GLY A 105 -7.49 11.71 4.29
C GLY A 105 -7.39 12.97 3.43
N GLY A 106 -6.37 13.81 3.66
CA GLY A 106 -6.15 15.03 2.88
C GLY A 106 -5.67 14.75 1.44
N LEU A 107 -4.77 13.78 1.27
CA LEU A 107 -4.25 13.39 -0.06
C LEU A 107 -5.32 12.82 -0.98
N HIS A 108 -6.41 12.25 -0.46
CA HIS A 108 -7.50 11.70 -1.27
C HIS A 108 -8.39 12.76 -1.93
N ILE A 109 -8.48 13.97 -1.35
CA ILE A 109 -9.45 15.01 -1.76
C ILE A 109 -8.74 16.19 -2.43
N ILE A 110 -7.50 16.48 -2.04
CA ILE A 110 -6.78 17.65 -2.57
C ILE A 110 -6.07 17.33 -3.88
N ASN A 111 -5.56 16.11 -4.04
CA ASN A 111 -4.68 15.77 -5.15
C ASN A 111 -5.42 15.71 -6.52
N PRO A 112 -6.57 15.02 -6.68
CA PRO A 112 -7.21 14.90 -7.99
C PRO A 112 -7.68 16.25 -8.57
N ALA A 113 -8.20 17.15 -7.73
CA ALA A 113 -8.63 18.48 -8.17
C ALA A 113 -7.47 19.38 -8.66
N ILE A 114 -6.23 19.09 -8.26
CA ILE A 114 -5.02 19.81 -8.70
C ILE A 114 -4.39 19.12 -9.91
N GLU A 115 -4.46 17.78 -9.98
CA GLU A 115 -3.82 16.98 -11.02
C GLU A 115 -4.60 16.97 -12.34
N ASN A 116 -5.93 16.94 -12.29
CA ASN A 116 -6.77 16.95 -13.48
C ASN A 116 -7.95 17.94 -13.41
N PRO A 117 -7.70 19.26 -13.29
CA PRO A 117 -8.75 20.27 -13.17
C PRO A 117 -9.59 20.44 -14.45
N THR A 118 -9.15 19.89 -15.57
CA THR A 118 -9.78 20.09 -16.89
C THR A 118 -10.77 19.00 -17.28
N ASP A 119 -10.71 17.80 -16.69
CA ASP A 119 -11.68 16.73 -16.93
C ASP A 119 -12.64 16.59 -15.73
N LEU A 120 -13.68 17.41 -15.73
CA LEU A 120 -14.70 17.42 -14.68
C LEU A 120 -15.44 16.09 -14.53
N ALA A 121 -15.58 15.31 -15.60
CA ALA A 121 -16.30 14.03 -15.53
C ALA A 121 -15.46 12.98 -14.82
N ASP A 122 -14.16 12.93 -15.12
CA ASP A 122 -13.20 12.05 -14.45
C ASP A 122 -13.02 12.47 -12.99
N LEU A 123 -12.85 13.78 -12.73
CA LEU A 123 -12.75 14.32 -11.37
C LEU A 123 -13.96 13.95 -10.50
N ILE A 124 -15.19 14.12 -11.00
CA ILE A 124 -16.40 13.74 -10.27
C ILE A 124 -16.40 12.24 -9.95
N LYS A 125 -15.93 11.41 -10.89
CA LYS A 125 -15.89 9.96 -10.72
C LYS A 125 -14.85 9.55 -9.67
N VAL A 126 -13.62 10.06 -9.77
CA VAL A 126 -12.55 9.81 -8.80
C VAL A 126 -12.98 10.21 -7.39
N GLU A 127 -13.52 11.43 -7.21
CA GLU A 127 -14.04 11.90 -5.93
C GLU A 127 -15.17 11.01 -5.37
N SER A 128 -16.08 10.57 -6.25
CA SER A 128 -17.18 9.68 -5.85
C SER A 128 -16.71 8.29 -5.37
N GLU A 129 -15.57 7.82 -5.86
CA GLU A 129 -14.95 6.54 -5.44
C GLU A 129 -14.14 6.72 -4.13
N HIS A 130 -13.47 7.86 -3.96
CA HIS A 130 -12.59 8.16 -2.83
C HIS A 130 -13.35 8.42 -1.53
N VAL A 131 -14.42 9.23 -1.58
CA VAL A 131 -15.17 9.66 -0.39
C VAL A 131 -15.73 8.46 0.41
N PRO A 132 -16.41 7.47 -0.21
CA PRO A 132 -16.85 6.27 0.51
C PRO A 132 -15.68 5.39 0.96
N GLY A 133 -14.58 5.34 0.20
CA GLY A 133 -13.37 4.59 0.56
C GLY A 133 -12.78 5.04 1.90
N LEU A 134 -12.57 6.36 2.05
CA LEU A 134 -11.96 6.97 3.23
C LEU A 134 -12.82 6.77 4.49
N LEU A 135 -14.12 7.03 4.39
CA LEU A 135 -15.04 6.82 5.50
C LEU A 135 -15.17 5.33 5.83
N SER A 136 -15.20 4.45 4.81
CA SER A 136 -15.47 3.04 5.03
C SER A 136 -14.31 2.26 5.61
N TYR A 137 -13.05 2.52 5.22
CA TYR A 137 -11.90 1.83 5.81
C TYR A 137 -11.79 2.15 7.31
N ASN A 138 -11.79 3.45 7.65
CA ASN A 138 -11.59 3.92 9.02
C ASN A 138 -12.77 3.60 9.93
N ALA A 139 -14.02 3.74 9.45
CA ALA A 139 -15.19 3.36 10.22
C ALA A 139 -15.27 1.84 10.42
N LYS A 140 -14.97 1.04 9.39
CA LYS A 140 -14.97 -0.43 9.53
C LYS A 140 -13.89 -0.90 10.51
N GLN A 141 -12.68 -0.33 10.46
CA GLN A 141 -11.61 -0.68 11.40
C GLN A 141 -12.00 -0.27 12.83
N THR A 142 -12.42 0.97 13.04
CA THR A 142 -12.85 1.46 14.35
C THR A 142 -14.00 0.63 14.92
N ILE A 143 -15.04 0.36 14.13
CA ILE A 143 -16.15 -0.50 14.57
C ILE A 143 -15.66 -1.92 14.87
N ASN A 144 -14.80 -2.50 14.02
CA ASN A 144 -14.26 -3.84 14.25
C ASN A 144 -13.47 -3.91 15.57
N VAL A 145 -12.66 -2.89 15.87
CA VAL A 145 -11.90 -2.81 17.13
C VAL A 145 -12.84 -2.63 18.32
N LEU A 146 -13.76 -1.67 18.26
CA LEU A 146 -14.68 -1.36 19.37
C LEU A 146 -15.69 -2.48 19.66
N THR A 147 -16.07 -3.27 18.65
CA THR A 147 -17.03 -4.38 18.80
C THR A 147 -16.36 -5.72 19.12
N GLY A 148 -15.04 -5.74 19.34
CA GLY A 148 -14.30 -6.97 19.65
C GLY A 148 -14.19 -7.93 18.46
N GLY A 149 -14.14 -7.40 17.25
CA GLY A 149 -13.93 -8.14 16.01
C GLY A 149 -12.54 -8.78 15.91
N ASN A 150 -12.08 -9.03 14.69
CA ASN A 150 -10.83 -9.77 14.44
C ASN A 150 -9.60 -8.88 14.18
N GLN A 151 -9.75 -7.57 14.06
CA GLN A 151 -8.68 -6.59 13.87
C GLN A 151 -8.02 -6.08 15.18
N PRO A 152 -8.61 -6.13 16.39
CA PRO A 152 -7.87 -5.78 17.60
C PRO A 152 -6.76 -6.79 17.95
N TYR A 153 -6.71 -7.94 17.29
CA TYR A 153 -5.72 -9.00 17.53
C TYR A 153 -4.82 -9.18 16.31
N ALA A 154 -3.59 -9.67 16.52
CA ALA A 154 -2.59 -9.99 15.49
C ALA A 154 -2.97 -11.21 14.59
N GLY A 155 -4.15 -11.13 13.96
CA GLY A 155 -4.78 -12.20 13.19
C GLY A 155 -4.45 -12.18 11.71
N ARG A 156 -5.27 -12.90 10.92
CA ARG A 156 -5.11 -13.03 9.46
C ARG A 156 -5.09 -11.68 8.75
N TYR A 157 -5.91 -10.74 9.21
CA TYR A 157 -6.02 -9.40 8.65
C TYR A 157 -4.67 -8.68 8.59
N TRP A 158 -3.93 -8.66 9.69
CA TRP A 158 -2.62 -8.00 9.78
C TRP A 158 -1.51 -8.80 9.11
N ARG A 159 -1.57 -10.15 9.15
CA ARG A 159 -0.60 -10.98 8.44
C ARG A 159 -0.59 -10.67 6.95
N GLN A 160 -1.75 -10.55 6.31
CA GLN A 160 -1.83 -10.24 4.87
C GLN A 160 -1.26 -8.86 4.48
N ARG A 161 -0.96 -8.00 5.47
CA ARG A 161 -0.46 -6.65 5.30
C ARG A 161 0.99 -6.49 5.75
N SER A 162 1.59 -7.54 6.32
CA SER A 162 2.88 -7.47 6.99
C SER A 162 4.01 -8.07 6.13
N PRO A 163 5.09 -7.32 5.85
CA PRO A 163 6.24 -7.84 5.12
C PRO A 163 6.81 -9.14 5.67
N ARG A 164 6.76 -9.35 6.99
CA ARG A 164 7.26 -10.58 7.63
C ARG A 164 6.67 -11.88 7.05
N SER A 165 5.43 -11.85 6.53
CA SER A 165 4.81 -13.03 5.92
C SER A 165 5.07 -13.17 4.42
N MET A 166 5.76 -12.21 3.82
CA MET A 166 6.02 -12.12 2.37
C MET A 166 7.47 -12.40 2.01
N LEU A 167 8.37 -12.43 3.02
CA LEU A 167 9.80 -12.65 2.82
C LEU A 167 10.11 -13.96 2.10
N ASP A 168 9.36 -15.03 2.39
CA ASP A 168 9.54 -16.33 1.72
C ASP A 168 9.33 -16.23 0.21
N SER A 169 8.42 -15.38 -0.26
CA SER A 169 8.20 -15.16 -1.69
C SER A 169 9.34 -14.36 -2.31
N VAL A 170 9.86 -13.34 -1.62
CA VAL A 170 11.04 -12.57 -2.05
C VAL A 170 12.25 -13.49 -2.25
N VAL A 171 12.50 -14.37 -1.28
CA VAL A 171 13.60 -15.35 -1.31
C VAL A 171 13.40 -16.37 -2.43
N ARG A 172 12.22 -17.00 -2.51
CA ARG A 172 11.91 -18.00 -3.54
C ARG A 172 12.05 -17.44 -4.96
N ASN A 173 11.67 -16.17 -5.16
CA ASN A 173 11.74 -15.51 -6.45
C ASN A 173 13.13 -14.94 -6.79
N ARG A 174 14.13 -15.12 -5.91
CA ARG A 174 15.51 -14.62 -6.07
C ARG A 174 15.56 -13.11 -6.32
N ILE A 175 14.68 -12.36 -5.65
CA ILE A 175 14.67 -10.91 -5.70
C ILE A 175 15.72 -10.42 -4.69
N SER A 176 16.68 -9.60 -5.13
CA SER A 176 17.68 -9.04 -4.23
C SER A 176 17.04 -7.98 -3.33
N SER A 177 17.27 -8.02 -2.02
CA SER A 177 16.81 -6.98 -1.09
C SER A 177 17.97 -6.44 -0.26
N ALA A 178 18.07 -5.12 -0.18
CA ALA A 178 19.01 -4.46 0.71
C ALA A 178 18.35 -4.20 2.08
N VAL A 179 17.97 -5.28 2.78
CA VAL A 179 17.57 -5.17 4.20
C VAL A 179 18.86 -5.21 5.00
N GLY A 180 19.14 -4.15 5.77
CA GLY A 180 20.35 -4.02 6.57
C GLY A 180 20.61 -5.28 7.41
N ARG A 181 21.86 -5.77 7.36
CA ARG A 181 22.33 -6.85 8.22
C ARG A 181 22.43 -6.41 9.67
#